data_AF-A0A485M8X0-F1
#
_entry.id   AF-A0A485M8X0-F1
#
_cell.length_a   1.000
_cell.length_b   1.000
_cell.length_c   1.000
_cell.angle_alpha   90.00
_cell.angle_beta   90.00
_cell.angle_gamma   90.00
#
_symmetry.space_group_name_H-M   'P 1'
#
loop_
_entity.id
_entity.type
_entity.pdbx_description
1 polymer ?
#
loop_
_entity_poly.entity_id
_entity_poly.type
_entity_poly.pdbx_seq_one_letter_code
_entity_poly.pdbx_strand_id
1 'polypeptide(L)'
;MATLARLQARSTFLAHQYYFRNSAVDVFRKKEYDAAIKIQSWFRGCRIRAYLSYLHRVATVIQKCWRGYLGRQHYQLIVKLEFCTMKMNLYNAMAVRIQKRWRGYRIRKYCFNYFYLKEYLKAVSETNDAIREELEEFAEMKEREEKKADLEREEKKRDYQARKMHYLLSTKQIPGIYNSPFRKDPDPWELRLQKAKPLRSQRPKVKQKRDVNISNRLACTSARSLPQSEILPPIDRKQCQGPFRDITEVLEQRYKPLEPTLWMAEPINELKMAREELRKQEWMRNINDNMFLPFSSYHKNKKYIPLMHSSSKYGPNSYGSQHFRDENPKKWICDKDFQTVLPSFDLFSKYGKLYSKAGQII
;
A
#
# COMPACT_ATOMS: atom_id res chain seq x y z
N MET A 1 -48.32 122.32 -38.06
CA MET A 1 -47.46 122.58 -36.88
C MET A 1 -47.97 121.91 -35.59
N ALA A 2 -49.24 122.07 -35.19
CA ALA A 2 -49.76 121.57 -33.89
C ALA A 2 -49.89 120.02 -33.74
N THR A 3 -49.97 119.26 -34.83
CA THR A 3 -50.02 117.79 -34.80
C THR A 3 -48.64 117.17 -34.56
N LEU A 4 -47.62 117.74 -35.22
CA LEU A 4 -46.22 117.32 -35.10
C LEU A 4 -45.69 117.57 -33.67
N ALA A 5 -46.04 118.71 -33.07
CA ALA A 5 -45.72 119.01 -31.67
C ALA A 5 -46.37 118.03 -30.68
N ARG A 6 -47.62 117.60 -30.92
CA ARG A 6 -48.30 116.57 -30.09
C ARG A 6 -47.66 115.18 -30.24
N LEU A 7 -47.20 114.84 -31.44
CA LEU A 7 -46.47 113.59 -31.68
C LEU A 7 -45.09 113.60 -31.03
N GLN A 8 -44.37 114.73 -31.07
CA GLN A 8 -43.11 114.91 -30.36
C GLN A 8 -43.27 114.85 -28.83
N ALA A 9 -44.35 115.42 -28.29
CA ALA A 9 -44.65 115.31 -26.86
C ALA A 9 -45.05 113.88 -26.45
N ARG A 10 -45.68 113.10 -27.34
CA ARG A 10 -45.98 111.67 -27.10
C ARG A 10 -44.78 110.77 -27.32
N SER A 11 -43.85 111.11 -28.22
CA SER A 11 -42.68 110.28 -28.51
C SER A 11 -41.74 110.22 -27.31
N THR A 12 -41.59 111.32 -26.57
CA THR A 12 -40.78 111.36 -25.35
C THR A 12 -41.38 110.49 -24.25
N PHE A 13 -42.71 110.55 -24.06
CA PHE A 13 -43.43 109.70 -23.11
C PHE A 13 -43.34 108.21 -23.48
N LEU A 14 -43.53 107.87 -24.76
CA LEU A 14 -43.40 106.51 -25.27
C LEU A 14 -41.98 105.97 -25.13
N ALA A 15 -40.97 106.79 -25.43
CA ALA A 15 -39.57 106.43 -25.21
C ALA A 15 -39.32 106.13 -23.72
N HIS A 16 -39.78 106.99 -22.82
CA HIS A 16 -39.63 106.78 -21.38
C HIS A 16 -40.35 105.51 -20.89
N GLN A 17 -41.57 105.24 -21.36
CA GLN A 17 -42.27 103.99 -21.05
C GLN A 17 -41.54 102.76 -21.59
N TYR A 18 -40.99 102.85 -22.80
CA TYR A 18 -40.20 101.78 -23.41
C TYR A 18 -38.94 101.48 -22.57
N TYR A 19 -38.17 102.52 -22.21
CA TYR A 19 -36.98 102.36 -21.38
C TYR A 19 -37.31 101.80 -19.99
N PHE A 20 -38.38 102.27 -19.35
CA PHE A 20 -38.80 101.75 -18.04
C PHE A 20 -39.20 100.26 -18.12
N ARG A 21 -39.97 99.87 -19.13
CA ARG A 21 -40.33 98.46 -19.36
C ARG A 21 -39.10 97.60 -19.61
N ASN A 22 -38.17 98.08 -20.44
CA ASN A 22 -36.96 97.34 -20.77
C ASN A 22 -36.04 97.21 -19.54
N SER A 23 -35.91 98.28 -18.76
CA SER A 23 -35.14 98.27 -17.50
C SER A 23 -35.72 97.30 -16.48
N ALA A 24 -37.05 97.24 -16.33
CA ALA A 24 -37.71 96.28 -15.46
C ALA A 24 -37.50 94.82 -15.90
N VAL A 25 -37.50 94.55 -17.21
CA VAL A 25 -37.24 93.22 -17.79
C VAL A 25 -35.76 92.83 -17.67
N ASP A 26 -34.84 93.76 -17.87
CA ASP A 26 -33.40 93.51 -17.79
C ASP A 26 -32.96 93.01 -16.40
N VAL A 27 -33.68 93.37 -15.33
CA VAL A 27 -33.46 92.85 -13.97
C VAL A 27 -33.65 91.32 -13.89
N PHE A 28 -34.58 90.75 -14.67
CA PHE A 28 -34.87 89.32 -14.68
C PHE A 28 -34.09 88.54 -15.75
N ARG A 29 -33.64 89.21 -16.81
CA ARG A 29 -32.94 88.62 -17.94
C ARG A 29 -31.78 87.71 -17.55
N LYS A 30 -30.95 88.13 -16.59
CA LYS A 30 -29.82 87.32 -16.10
C LYS A 30 -30.30 86.05 -15.37
N LYS A 31 -31.34 86.16 -14.54
CA LYS A 31 -31.91 85.02 -13.79
C LYS A 31 -32.54 83.99 -14.74
N GLU A 32 -33.27 84.45 -15.75
CA GLU A 32 -33.88 83.59 -16.77
C GLU A 32 -32.81 82.89 -17.63
N TYR A 33 -31.78 83.64 -18.03
CA TYR A 33 -30.64 83.09 -18.76
C TYR A 33 -29.91 82.00 -17.97
N ASP A 34 -29.59 82.26 -16.69
CA ASP A 34 -28.93 81.28 -15.83
C ASP A 34 -29.79 80.03 -15.59
N ALA A 35 -31.11 80.21 -15.42
CA ALA A 35 -32.05 79.09 -15.31
C ALA A 35 -32.12 78.27 -16.60
N ALA A 36 -32.16 78.93 -17.77
CA ALA A 36 -32.12 78.28 -19.07
C ALA A 36 -30.83 77.47 -19.28
N ILE A 37 -29.66 78.03 -18.92
CA ILE A 37 -28.39 77.30 -18.98
C ILE A 37 -28.42 76.06 -18.08
N LYS A 38 -28.96 76.16 -16.87
CA LYS A 38 -29.08 75.01 -15.95
C LYS A 38 -29.94 73.90 -16.56
N ILE A 39 -31.10 74.25 -17.13
CA ILE A 39 -31.98 73.27 -17.78
C ILE A 39 -31.29 72.64 -19.00
N GLN A 40 -30.65 73.45 -19.85
CA GLN A 40 -29.96 72.97 -21.05
C GLN A 40 -28.76 72.07 -20.71
N SER A 41 -27.93 72.45 -19.74
CA SER A 41 -26.78 71.66 -19.31
C SER A 41 -27.22 70.34 -18.66
N TRP A 42 -28.27 70.37 -17.84
CA TRP A 42 -28.87 69.16 -17.27
C TRP A 42 -29.39 68.22 -18.36
N PHE A 43 -30.17 68.73 -19.32
CA PHE A 43 -30.71 67.92 -20.42
C PHE A 43 -29.61 67.31 -21.29
N ARG A 44 -28.57 68.09 -21.64
CA ARG A 44 -27.39 67.58 -22.36
C ARG A 44 -26.71 66.45 -21.58
N GLY A 45 -26.56 66.61 -20.27
CA GLY A 45 -26.02 65.58 -19.38
C GLY A 45 -26.87 64.31 -19.34
N CYS A 46 -28.20 64.45 -19.25
CA CYS A 46 -29.13 63.32 -19.28
C CYS A 46 -29.02 62.53 -20.59
N ARG A 47 -28.93 63.23 -21.73
CA ARG A 47 -28.78 62.61 -23.05
C ARG A 47 -27.48 61.81 -23.16
N ILE A 48 -26.35 62.39 -22.73
CA ILE A 48 -25.05 61.73 -22.76
C ILE A 48 -25.04 60.50 -21.84
N ARG A 49 -25.55 60.62 -20.61
CA ARG A 49 -25.61 59.49 -19.68
C ARG A 49 -26.46 58.35 -20.21
N ALA A 50 -27.64 58.64 -20.79
CA ALA A 50 -28.49 57.63 -21.42
C ALA A 50 -27.75 56.90 -22.56
N TYR A 51 -27.01 57.64 -23.39
CA TYR A 51 -26.20 57.07 -24.46
C TYR A 51 -25.06 56.18 -23.92
N LEU A 52 -24.34 56.62 -22.89
CA LEU A 52 -23.30 55.82 -22.23
C LEU A 52 -23.87 54.53 -21.61
N SER A 53 -25.02 54.61 -20.93
CA SER A 53 -25.69 53.42 -20.40
C SER A 53 -26.10 52.45 -21.51
N TYR A 54 -26.56 52.96 -22.65
CA TYR A 54 -26.83 52.15 -23.83
C TYR A 54 -25.57 51.45 -24.35
N LEU A 55 -24.45 52.17 -24.50
CA LEU A 55 -23.18 51.60 -24.95
C LEU A 55 -22.67 50.53 -23.97
N HIS A 56 -22.72 50.78 -22.66
CA HIS A 56 -22.33 49.79 -21.66
C HIS A 56 -23.19 48.53 -21.74
N ARG A 57 -24.52 48.68 -21.90
CA ARG A 57 -25.42 47.53 -22.08
C ARG A 57 -25.01 46.69 -23.29
N VAL A 58 -24.74 47.32 -24.43
CA VAL A 58 -24.30 46.63 -25.66
C VAL A 58 -22.96 45.92 -25.42
N ALA A 59 -22.00 46.59 -24.79
CA ALA A 59 -20.72 45.98 -24.45
C ALA A 59 -20.87 44.76 -23.52
N THR A 60 -21.73 44.84 -22.50
CA THR A 60 -22.02 43.71 -21.60
C THR A 60 -22.64 42.54 -22.35
N VAL A 61 -23.54 42.78 -23.31
CA VAL A 61 -24.14 41.72 -24.14
C VAL A 61 -23.06 41.02 -24.97
N ILE A 62 -22.21 41.77 -25.66
CA ILE A 62 -21.10 41.21 -26.45
C ILE A 62 -20.18 40.38 -25.57
N GLN A 63 -19.75 40.92 -24.43
CA GLN A 63 -18.86 40.23 -23.51
C GLN A 63 -19.50 38.97 -22.90
N LYS A 64 -20.79 39.01 -22.54
CA LYS A 64 -21.54 37.85 -22.04
C LYS A 64 -21.59 36.74 -23.09
N CYS A 65 -21.91 37.10 -24.34
CA CYS A 65 -21.95 36.15 -25.45
C CYS A 65 -20.58 35.51 -25.69
N TRP A 66 -19.51 36.31 -25.67
CA TRP A 66 -18.13 35.83 -25.87
C TRP A 66 -17.67 34.89 -24.74
N ARG A 67 -17.88 35.27 -23.48
CA ARG A 67 -17.57 34.39 -22.32
C ARG A 67 -18.34 33.07 -22.40
N GLY A 68 -19.61 33.11 -22.81
CA GLY A 68 -20.41 31.92 -23.03
C GLY A 68 -19.89 31.04 -24.18
N TYR A 69 -19.40 31.64 -25.26
CA TYR A 69 -18.78 30.90 -26.37
C TYR A 69 -17.50 30.18 -25.93
N LEU A 70 -16.60 30.88 -25.22
CA LEU A 70 -15.38 30.28 -24.69
C LEU A 70 -15.67 29.12 -23.74
N GLY A 71 -16.64 29.29 -22.83
CA GLY A 71 -17.06 28.22 -21.93
C GLY A 71 -17.57 26.99 -22.67
N ARG A 72 -18.37 27.17 -23.72
CA ARG A 72 -18.86 26.05 -24.56
C ARG A 72 -17.73 25.36 -25.31
N GLN A 73 -16.77 26.10 -25.87
CA GLN A 73 -15.60 25.52 -26.54
C GLN A 73 -14.76 24.67 -25.59
N HIS A 74 -14.50 25.19 -24.38
CA HIS A 74 -13.75 24.45 -23.37
C HIS A 74 -14.48 23.18 -22.93
N TYR A 75 -15.79 23.27 -22.67
CA TYR A 75 -16.61 22.11 -22.33
C TYR A 75 -16.58 21.03 -23.43
N GLN A 76 -16.71 21.43 -24.70
CA GLN A 76 -16.62 20.48 -25.81
C GLN A 76 -15.27 19.76 -25.87
N LEU A 77 -14.17 20.46 -25.58
CA LEU A 77 -12.84 19.85 -25.52
C LEU A 77 -12.75 18.83 -24.38
N ILE A 78 -13.23 19.17 -23.18
CA ILE A 78 -13.26 18.25 -22.05
C ILE A 78 -14.07 17.01 -22.39
N VAL A 79 -15.30 17.17 -22.91
CA VAL A 79 -16.16 16.03 -23.26
C VAL A 79 -15.50 15.12 -24.30
N LYS A 80 -14.84 15.69 -25.31
CA LYS A 80 -14.08 14.90 -26.30
C LYS A 80 -12.95 14.13 -25.64
N LEU A 81 -12.19 14.75 -24.74
CA LEU A 81 -11.09 14.12 -24.03
C LEU A 81 -11.58 12.96 -23.14
N GLU A 82 -12.60 13.21 -22.32
CA GLU A 82 -13.20 12.18 -21.45
C GLU A 82 -13.75 11.01 -22.26
N PHE A 83 -14.39 11.29 -23.40
CA PHE A 83 -14.87 10.25 -24.31
C PHE A 83 -13.74 9.39 -24.89
N CYS A 84 -12.65 10.02 -25.32
CA CYS A 84 -11.46 9.31 -25.80
C CYS A 84 -10.83 8.45 -24.69
N THR A 85 -10.70 9.00 -23.48
CA THR A 85 -10.20 8.29 -22.30
C THR A 85 -11.06 7.08 -21.98
N MET A 86 -12.39 7.24 -21.95
CA MET A 86 -13.33 6.15 -21.71
C MET A 86 -13.19 5.03 -22.74
N LYS A 87 -13.12 5.38 -24.04
CA LYS A 87 -12.91 4.40 -25.11
C LYS A 87 -11.57 3.69 -24.99
N MET A 88 -10.49 4.43 -24.70
CA MET A 88 -9.16 3.86 -24.53
C MET A 88 -9.14 2.86 -23.36
N ASN A 89 -9.76 3.21 -22.23
CA ASN A 89 -9.87 2.33 -21.07
C ASN A 89 -10.62 1.04 -21.39
N LEU A 90 -11.71 1.13 -22.17
CA LEU A 90 -12.45 -0.04 -22.64
C LEU A 90 -11.56 -0.95 -23.48
N TYR A 91 -10.84 -0.40 -24.46
CA TYR A 91 -9.96 -1.18 -25.33
C TYR A 91 -8.79 -1.79 -24.55
N ASN A 92 -8.20 -1.05 -23.62
CA ASN A 92 -7.15 -1.57 -22.74
C ASN A 92 -7.67 -2.74 -21.88
N ALA A 93 -8.87 -2.63 -21.32
CA ALA A 93 -9.48 -3.72 -20.56
C ALA A 93 -9.70 -4.98 -21.43
N MET A 94 -10.17 -4.81 -22.66
CA MET A 94 -10.34 -5.92 -23.60
C MET A 94 -8.99 -6.52 -24.01
N ALA A 95 -7.99 -5.68 -24.28
CA ALA A 95 -6.64 -6.11 -24.61
C ALA A 95 -6.03 -6.94 -23.47
N VAL A 96 -6.16 -6.51 -22.21
CA VAL A 96 -5.69 -7.29 -21.05
C VAL A 96 -6.37 -8.66 -20.97
N ARG A 97 -7.67 -8.76 -21.25
CA ARG A 97 -8.39 -10.04 -21.26
C ARG A 97 -7.85 -10.98 -22.34
N ILE A 98 -7.66 -10.47 -23.55
CA ILE A 98 -7.08 -11.22 -24.68
C ILE A 98 -5.67 -11.66 -24.33
N GLN A 99 -4.82 -10.74 -23.86
CA GLN A 99 -3.44 -11.03 -23.48
C GLN A 99 -3.34 -12.04 -22.34
N LYS A 100 -4.19 -11.95 -21.31
CA LYS A 100 -4.25 -12.93 -20.21
C LYS A 100 -4.56 -14.32 -20.74
N ARG A 101 -5.55 -14.45 -21.62
CA ARG A 101 -5.92 -15.74 -22.22
C ARG A 101 -4.78 -16.30 -23.07
N TRP A 102 -4.15 -15.45 -23.89
CA TRP A 102 -3.03 -15.83 -24.73
C TRP A 102 -1.81 -16.27 -23.92
N ARG A 103 -1.39 -15.50 -22.91
CA ARG A 103 -0.27 -15.86 -22.01
C ARG A 103 -0.52 -17.22 -21.36
N GLY A 104 -1.73 -17.46 -20.87
CA GLY A 104 -2.11 -18.76 -20.31
C GLY A 104 -2.04 -19.92 -21.32
N TYR A 105 -2.53 -19.70 -22.55
CA TYR A 105 -2.43 -20.69 -23.62
C TYR A 105 -0.96 -20.99 -23.97
N ARG A 106 -0.14 -19.95 -24.17
CA ARG A 106 1.28 -20.08 -24.54
C ARG A 106 2.04 -20.93 -23.53
N ILE A 107 1.88 -20.67 -22.23
CA ILE A 107 2.56 -21.43 -21.18
C ILE A 107 2.15 -22.90 -21.24
N ARG A 108 0.84 -23.20 -21.28
CA ARG A 108 0.33 -24.57 -21.29
C ARG A 108 0.69 -25.36 -22.55
N LYS A 109 0.90 -24.69 -23.68
CA LYS A 109 1.22 -25.35 -24.94
C LYS A 109 2.73 -25.51 -25.16
N TYR A 110 3.53 -24.50 -24.82
CA TYR A 110 4.93 -24.43 -25.26
C TYR A 110 5.96 -24.46 -24.14
N CYS A 111 5.59 -24.10 -22.89
CA CYS A 111 6.57 -23.99 -21.80
C CYS A 111 6.41 -25.08 -20.74
N PHE A 112 5.17 -25.39 -20.35
CA PHE A 112 4.89 -26.23 -19.20
C PHE A 112 3.78 -27.24 -19.49
N ASN A 113 4.10 -28.52 -19.32
CA ASN A 113 3.14 -29.61 -19.39
C ASN A 113 2.98 -30.25 -17.99
N TYR A 114 1.81 -30.01 -17.39
CA TYR A 114 1.46 -30.47 -16.05
C TYR A 114 1.52 -32.00 -15.90
N PHE A 115 1.08 -32.74 -16.92
CA PHE A 115 1.01 -34.19 -16.85
C PHE A 115 2.41 -34.81 -16.80
N TYR A 116 3.37 -34.30 -17.59
CA TYR A 116 4.76 -34.75 -17.50
C TYR A 116 5.38 -34.42 -16.15
N LEU A 117 5.14 -33.23 -15.58
CA LEU A 117 5.63 -32.91 -14.24
C LEU A 117 5.04 -33.87 -13.19
N LYS A 118 3.75 -34.16 -13.28
CA LYS A 118 3.06 -35.04 -12.33
C LYS A 118 3.64 -36.46 -12.37
N GLU A 119 3.82 -37.02 -13.56
CA GLU A 119 4.44 -38.34 -13.73
C GLU A 119 5.89 -38.34 -13.23
N TYR A 120 6.67 -37.30 -13.53
CA TYR A 120 8.03 -37.16 -13.02
C TYR A 120 8.07 -37.14 -11.49
N LEU A 121 7.22 -36.35 -10.83
CA LEU A 121 7.16 -36.28 -9.37
C LEU A 121 6.75 -37.61 -8.76
N LYS A 122 5.84 -38.35 -9.42
CA LYS A 122 5.43 -39.69 -8.99
C LYS A 122 6.61 -40.67 -9.05
N ALA A 123 7.35 -40.68 -10.16
CA ALA A 123 8.55 -41.50 -10.30
C ALA A 123 9.60 -41.13 -9.24
N VAL A 124 9.79 -39.84 -8.96
CA VAL A 124 10.70 -39.37 -7.91
C VAL A 124 10.24 -39.85 -6.52
N SER A 125 8.95 -39.79 -6.21
CA SER A 125 8.44 -40.32 -4.94
C SER A 125 8.67 -41.82 -4.82
N GLU A 126 8.39 -42.59 -5.87
CA GLU A 126 8.60 -44.04 -5.89
C GLU A 126 10.09 -44.38 -5.68
N THR A 127 11.01 -43.66 -6.33
CA THR A 127 12.45 -43.86 -6.10
C THR A 127 12.87 -43.49 -4.68
N ASN A 128 12.30 -42.44 -4.09
CA ASN A 128 12.61 -42.03 -2.73
C ASN A 128 12.04 -43.01 -1.69
N ASP A 129 10.91 -43.64 -1.98
CA ASP A 129 10.34 -44.70 -1.15
C ASP A 129 11.21 -45.96 -1.20
N ALA A 130 11.61 -46.39 -2.41
CA ALA A 130 12.53 -47.53 -2.57
C ALA A 130 13.88 -47.33 -1.86
N ILE A 131 14.50 -46.14 -1.99
CA ILE A 131 15.75 -45.83 -1.30
C ILE A 131 15.56 -45.86 0.23
N ARG A 132 14.40 -45.44 0.73
CA ARG A 132 14.10 -45.51 2.17
C ARG A 132 13.99 -46.94 2.66
N GLU A 133 13.31 -47.81 1.91
CA GLU A 133 13.22 -49.25 2.21
C GLU A 133 14.62 -49.89 2.22
N GLU A 134 15.45 -49.62 1.21
CA GLU A 134 16.84 -50.12 1.16
C GLU A 134 17.68 -49.65 2.36
N LEU A 135 17.51 -48.39 2.80
CA LEU A 135 18.20 -47.85 3.96
C LEU A 135 17.73 -48.50 5.27
N GLU A 136 16.44 -48.82 5.38
CA GLU A 136 15.87 -49.54 6.52
C GLU A 136 16.42 -50.98 6.56
N GLU A 137 16.41 -51.69 5.44
CA GLU A 137 16.99 -53.04 5.35
C GLU A 137 18.48 -53.04 5.70
N PHE A 138 19.24 -52.05 5.21
CA PHE A 138 20.66 -51.91 5.54
C PHE A 138 20.87 -51.67 7.03
N ALA A 139 20.03 -50.83 7.66
CA ALA A 139 20.08 -50.59 9.09
C ALA A 139 19.81 -51.86 9.90
N GLU A 140 18.81 -52.67 9.50
CA GLU A 140 18.50 -53.95 10.14
C GLU A 140 19.63 -54.99 9.96
N MET A 141 20.19 -55.08 8.75
CA MET A 141 21.34 -55.96 8.46
C MET A 141 22.51 -55.60 9.39
N LYS A 142 22.82 -54.31 9.50
CA LYS A 142 23.89 -53.81 10.36
C LYS A 142 23.62 -54.09 11.84
N GLU A 143 22.39 -53.87 12.31
CA GLU A 143 22.02 -54.16 13.70
C GLU A 143 22.13 -55.67 14.00
N ARG A 144 21.75 -56.53 13.06
CA ARG A 144 21.92 -57.99 13.18
C ARG A 144 23.39 -58.40 13.21
N GLU A 145 24.24 -57.78 12.41
CA GLU A 145 25.69 -58.00 12.44
C GLU A 145 26.30 -57.55 13.76
N GLU A 146 25.92 -56.38 14.26
CA GLU A 146 26.37 -55.87 15.56
C GLU A 146 25.95 -56.80 16.70
N LYS A 147 24.68 -57.24 16.72
CA LYS A 147 24.16 -58.23 17.69
C LYS A 147 24.96 -59.54 17.64
N LYS A 148 25.25 -60.06 16.44
CA LYS A 148 26.09 -61.26 16.28
C LYS A 148 27.51 -61.03 16.81
N ALA A 149 28.10 -59.88 16.50
CA ALA A 149 29.44 -59.52 16.96
C ALA A 149 29.50 -59.30 18.49
N ASP A 150 28.44 -58.75 19.09
CA ASP A 150 28.27 -58.65 20.55
C ASP A 150 28.21 -60.05 21.19
N LEU A 151 27.38 -60.95 20.65
CA LEU A 151 27.30 -62.33 21.13
C LEU A 151 28.64 -63.05 21.03
N GLU A 152 29.35 -62.93 19.91
CA GLU A 152 30.69 -63.52 19.73
C GLU A 152 31.72 -62.91 20.71
N ARG A 153 31.64 -61.60 20.96
CA ARG A 153 32.48 -60.93 21.98
C ARG A 153 32.19 -61.46 23.38
N GLU A 154 30.92 -61.65 23.74
CA GLU A 154 30.52 -62.24 25.03
C GLU A 154 30.94 -63.71 25.15
N GLU A 155 30.83 -64.49 24.08
CA GLU A 155 31.36 -65.86 24.05
C GLU A 155 32.87 -65.90 24.24
N LYS A 156 33.62 -65.05 23.52
CA LYS A 156 35.07 -64.90 23.71
C LYS A 156 35.44 -64.48 25.13
N LYS A 157 34.67 -63.57 25.75
CA LYS A 157 34.85 -63.19 27.16
C LYS A 157 34.61 -64.38 28.10
N ARG A 158 33.53 -65.14 27.88
CA ARG A 158 33.22 -66.35 28.66
C ARG A 158 34.33 -67.40 28.51
N ASP A 159 34.80 -67.64 27.30
CA ASP A 159 35.92 -68.57 27.05
C ASP A 159 37.21 -68.08 27.70
N TYR A 160 37.50 -66.77 27.63
CA TYR A 160 38.65 -66.18 28.32
C TYR A 160 38.56 -66.35 29.85
N GLN A 161 37.38 -66.12 30.43
CA GLN A 161 37.12 -66.33 31.86
C GLN A 161 37.31 -67.80 32.25
N ALA A 162 36.78 -68.74 31.46
CA ALA A 162 36.99 -70.17 31.69
C ALA A 162 38.48 -70.53 31.66
N ARG A 163 39.26 -69.99 30.70
CA ARG A 163 40.71 -70.21 30.65
C ARG A 163 41.45 -69.60 31.84
N LYS A 164 41.00 -68.44 32.35
CA LYS A 164 41.57 -67.76 33.53
C LYS A 164 41.27 -68.51 34.82
N MET A 165 40.04 -69.03 34.95
CA MET A 165 39.53 -69.74 36.12
C MET A 165 39.70 -71.26 36.01
N HIS A 166 40.46 -71.76 35.04
CA HIS A 166 40.66 -73.19 34.77
C HIS A 166 41.15 -73.97 36.01
N TYR A 167 41.81 -73.31 36.96
CA TYR A 167 42.23 -73.93 38.22
C TYR A 167 41.08 -74.37 39.13
N LEU A 168 39.84 -73.92 38.88
CA LEU A 168 38.64 -74.31 39.64
C LEU A 168 37.99 -75.61 39.12
N LEU A 169 38.60 -76.23 38.11
CA LEU A 169 38.12 -77.47 37.50
C LEU A 169 38.17 -78.65 38.48
N SER A 170 37.14 -79.49 38.49
CA SER A 170 37.06 -80.68 39.33
C SER A 170 38.17 -81.68 39.05
N THR A 171 38.76 -82.23 40.09
CA THR A 171 39.77 -83.30 40.00
C THR A 171 39.16 -84.63 40.44
N LYS A 172 39.87 -85.75 40.19
CA LYS A 172 39.39 -87.08 40.62
C LYS A 172 39.29 -87.23 42.14
N GLN A 173 40.07 -86.47 42.91
CA GLN A 173 40.10 -86.54 44.37
C GLN A 173 39.21 -85.49 45.04
N ILE A 174 39.07 -84.29 44.45
CA ILE A 174 38.29 -83.18 45.02
C ILE A 174 37.33 -82.63 43.97
N PRO A 175 36.01 -82.62 44.23
CA PRO A 175 35.04 -82.00 43.34
C PRO A 175 35.24 -80.47 43.29
N GLY A 176 35.24 -79.90 42.08
CA GLY A 176 35.36 -78.46 41.86
C GLY A 176 34.09 -77.72 42.28
N ILE A 177 34.17 -76.40 42.48
CA ILE A 177 33.03 -75.55 42.93
C ILE A 177 31.80 -75.73 42.02
N TYR A 178 32.02 -75.96 40.73
CA TYR A 178 30.99 -76.09 39.71
C TYR A 178 30.56 -77.55 39.43
N ASN A 179 31.15 -78.53 40.11
CA ASN A 179 30.78 -79.95 40.05
C ASN A 179 30.43 -80.50 41.43
N SER A 180 29.35 -79.96 42.02
CA SER A 180 28.92 -80.33 43.37
C SER A 180 28.37 -81.77 43.43
N PRO A 181 28.75 -82.59 44.42
CA PRO A 181 28.24 -83.97 44.59
C PRO A 181 26.73 -84.07 44.78
N PHE A 182 26.07 -82.95 45.09
CA PHE A 182 24.63 -82.87 45.32
C PHE A 182 23.81 -82.58 44.05
N ARG A 183 24.47 -82.32 42.91
CA ARG A 183 23.82 -82.12 41.62
C ARG A 183 23.94 -83.38 40.75
N LYS A 184 22.88 -83.70 40.02
CA LYS A 184 22.84 -84.88 39.13
C LYS A 184 23.70 -84.70 37.89
N ASP A 185 23.73 -83.49 37.34
CA ASP A 185 24.52 -83.13 36.17
C ASP A 185 25.52 -82.01 36.53
N PRO A 186 26.75 -82.02 35.96
CA PRO A 186 27.71 -80.92 36.13
C PRO A 186 27.15 -79.59 35.63
N ASP A 187 27.52 -78.48 36.28
CA ASP A 187 27.09 -77.14 35.85
C ASP A 187 27.59 -76.86 34.40
N PRO A 188 26.82 -76.17 33.54
CA PRO A 188 27.27 -75.78 32.21
C PRO A 188 28.64 -75.07 32.19
N TRP A 189 29.01 -74.41 33.29
CA TRP A 189 30.33 -73.80 33.46
C TRP A 189 31.45 -74.82 33.62
N GLU A 190 31.23 -75.92 34.34
CA GLU A 190 32.19 -77.03 34.49
C GLU A 190 32.49 -77.69 33.13
N LEU A 191 31.45 -77.91 32.31
CA LEU A 191 31.60 -78.46 30.95
C LEU A 191 32.44 -77.55 30.04
N ARG A 192 32.34 -76.23 30.22
CA ARG A 192 33.19 -75.27 29.50
C ARG A 192 34.63 -75.28 30.01
N LEU A 193 34.84 -75.37 31.32
CA LEU A 193 36.18 -75.48 31.92
C LEU A 193 36.91 -76.72 31.44
N GLN A 194 36.22 -77.87 31.30
CA GLN A 194 36.80 -79.11 30.77
C GLN A 194 37.27 -78.99 29.32
N LYS A 195 36.58 -78.19 28.49
CA LYS A 195 36.94 -77.95 27.08
C LYS A 195 38.04 -76.90 26.92
N ALA A 196 38.14 -75.95 27.86
CA ALA A 196 39.08 -74.85 27.80
C ALA A 196 40.52 -75.31 28.12
N LYS A 197 41.52 -74.69 27.50
CA LYS A 197 42.94 -74.89 27.85
C LYS A 197 43.41 -73.78 28.80
N PRO A 198 44.13 -74.07 29.90
CA PRO A 198 44.54 -73.07 30.87
C PRO A 198 45.36 -71.96 30.21
N LEU A 199 45.20 -70.73 30.69
CA LEU A 199 46.06 -69.63 30.25
C LEU A 199 47.52 -69.97 30.57
N ARG A 200 48.36 -70.02 29.54
CA ARG A 200 49.81 -70.13 29.74
C ARG A 200 50.29 -68.83 30.38
N SER A 201 50.89 -68.92 31.57
CA SER A 201 51.64 -67.81 32.15
C SER A 201 52.73 -67.43 31.16
N GLN A 202 52.58 -66.25 30.54
CA GLN A 202 53.62 -65.71 29.69
C GLN A 202 54.74 -65.29 30.64
N ARG A 203 55.87 -66.03 30.64
CA ARG A 203 57.11 -65.51 31.24
C ARG A 203 57.32 -64.11 30.67
N PRO A 204 57.63 -63.09 31.49
CA PRO A 204 57.85 -61.75 30.97
C PRO A 204 58.92 -61.87 29.89
N LYS A 205 58.53 -61.59 28.63
CA LYS A 205 59.52 -61.41 27.59
C LYS A 205 60.40 -60.27 28.10
N VAL A 206 61.67 -60.56 28.34
CA VAL A 206 62.70 -59.53 28.55
C VAL A 206 62.47 -58.52 27.44
N LYS A 207 62.05 -57.30 27.81
CA LYS A 207 61.97 -56.20 26.86
C LYS A 207 63.37 -56.08 26.28
N GLN A 208 63.59 -56.57 25.06
CA GLN A 208 64.65 -56.02 24.25
C GLN A 208 64.35 -54.53 24.21
N LYS A 209 65.28 -53.73 24.75
CA LYS A 209 65.28 -52.29 24.57
C LYS A 209 65.10 -52.07 23.08
N ARG A 210 63.94 -51.56 22.67
CA ARG A 210 63.87 -50.83 21.42
C ARG A 210 64.73 -49.62 21.66
N ASP A 211 65.88 -49.57 21.00
CA ASP A 211 66.62 -48.32 20.90
C ASP A 211 65.64 -47.28 20.39
N VAL A 212 65.32 -46.34 21.28
CA VAL A 212 64.62 -45.13 20.90
C VAL A 212 65.56 -44.44 19.94
N ASN A 213 65.30 -44.58 18.64
CA ASN A 213 66.00 -43.82 17.64
C ASN A 213 65.75 -42.34 17.97
N ILE A 214 66.81 -41.64 18.39
CA ILE A 214 66.76 -40.25 18.89
C ILE A 214 66.22 -39.28 17.82
N SER A 215 66.16 -39.72 16.56
CA SER A 215 65.53 -39.01 15.45
C SER A 215 64.00 -38.84 15.59
N ASN A 216 63.27 -39.79 16.21
CA ASN A 216 61.81 -39.70 16.29
C ASN A 216 61.29 -38.81 17.44
N ARG A 217 62.14 -38.42 18.40
CA ARG A 217 61.76 -37.44 19.44
C ARG A 217 61.78 -36.00 18.93
N LEU A 218 62.59 -35.70 17.92
CA LEU A 218 62.61 -34.38 17.26
C LEU A 218 61.49 -34.22 16.23
N ALA A 219 60.93 -35.31 15.71
CA ALA A 219 59.75 -35.26 14.84
C ALA A 219 58.48 -34.81 15.59
N CYS A 220 58.37 -35.07 16.90
CA CYS A 220 57.21 -34.67 17.71
C CYS A 220 57.16 -33.16 18.02
N THR A 221 58.25 -32.42 17.83
CA THR A 221 58.24 -30.95 17.86
C THR A 221 57.84 -30.34 16.51
N SER A 222 58.01 -31.06 15.40
CA SER A 222 57.59 -30.62 14.06
C SER A 222 56.10 -30.83 13.75
N ALA A 223 55.42 -31.76 14.44
CA ALA A 223 54.02 -32.10 14.16
C ALA A 223 52.97 -31.16 14.82
N ARG A 224 53.40 -30.05 15.43
CA ARG A 224 52.49 -29.02 15.98
C ARG A 224 52.59 -27.64 15.32
N SER A 225 53.40 -27.47 14.29
CA SER A 225 53.23 -26.35 13.38
C SER A 225 52.25 -26.74 12.28
N LEU A 226 51.21 -25.94 12.07
CA LEU A 226 50.46 -25.93 10.80
C LEU A 226 51.48 -25.92 9.67
N PRO A 227 51.29 -26.68 8.57
CA PRO A 227 52.25 -26.66 7.47
C PRO A 227 52.35 -25.21 6.99
N GLN A 228 53.54 -24.62 7.17
CA GLN A 228 53.84 -23.31 6.64
C GLN A 228 53.87 -23.49 5.13
N SER A 229 52.90 -22.90 4.44
CA SER A 229 52.75 -23.01 3.00
C SER A 229 54.05 -22.55 2.35
N GLU A 230 54.84 -23.49 1.84
CA GLU A 230 55.89 -23.19 0.88
C GLU A 230 55.25 -22.39 -0.24
N ILE A 231 55.82 -21.22 -0.54
CA ILE A 231 55.42 -20.43 -1.68
C ILE A 231 55.63 -21.32 -2.90
N LEU A 232 54.52 -21.85 -3.42
CA LEU A 232 54.53 -22.63 -4.65
C LEU A 232 55.25 -21.80 -5.73
N PRO A 233 56.07 -22.41 -6.59
CA PRO A 233 56.71 -21.69 -7.68
C PRO A 233 55.63 -20.89 -8.45
N PRO A 234 55.93 -19.68 -8.97
CA PRO A 234 54.97 -18.91 -9.74
C PRO A 234 54.37 -19.81 -10.82
N ILE A 235 53.13 -20.24 -10.60
CA ILE A 235 52.45 -21.06 -11.58
C ILE A 235 52.13 -20.09 -12.70
N ASP A 236 52.90 -20.16 -13.80
CA ASP A 236 52.45 -19.65 -15.09
C ASP A 236 51.23 -20.50 -15.48
N ARG A 237 50.06 -20.10 -14.96
CA ARG A 237 48.80 -20.80 -15.13
C ARG A 237 48.38 -20.66 -16.59
N LYS A 238 48.83 -21.59 -17.42
CA LYS A 238 48.27 -21.80 -18.76
C LYS A 238 46.75 -21.98 -18.61
N GLN A 239 45.96 -21.33 -19.46
CA GLN A 239 44.51 -21.53 -19.49
C GLN A 239 44.20 -23.03 -19.58
N CYS A 240 43.43 -23.53 -18.61
CA CYS A 240 43.00 -24.92 -18.59
C CYS A 240 42.21 -25.21 -19.87
N GLN A 241 42.66 -26.17 -20.68
CA GLN A 241 41.92 -26.52 -21.90
C GLN A 241 40.57 -27.15 -21.53
N GLY A 242 39.48 -26.49 -21.94
CA GLY A 242 38.10 -26.90 -21.69
C GLY A 242 37.16 -25.69 -21.67
N PRO A 243 35.84 -25.89 -21.47
CA PRO A 243 34.85 -24.81 -21.36
C PRO A 243 34.88 -24.16 -19.97
N PHE A 244 36.07 -23.95 -19.40
CA PHE A 244 36.25 -23.32 -18.10
C PHE A 244 36.33 -21.80 -18.27
N ARG A 245 35.68 -21.07 -17.37
CA ARG A 245 35.69 -19.60 -17.35
C ARG A 245 37.08 -19.09 -16.98
N ASP A 246 37.38 -17.88 -17.45
CA ASP A 246 38.66 -17.24 -17.18
C ASP A 246 38.85 -17.02 -15.67
N ILE A 247 40.11 -17.05 -15.22
CA ILE A 247 40.45 -17.02 -13.79
C ILE A 247 39.94 -15.72 -13.15
N THR A 248 40.02 -14.62 -13.89
CA THR A 248 39.49 -13.30 -13.51
C THR A 248 37.99 -13.35 -13.25
N GLU A 249 37.20 -13.93 -14.16
CA GLU A 249 35.75 -14.10 -13.98
C GLU A 249 35.40 -14.94 -12.75
N VAL A 250 36.16 -16.02 -12.52
CA VAL A 250 35.92 -16.90 -11.37
C VAL A 250 36.24 -16.19 -10.06
N LEU A 251 37.31 -15.39 -10.02
CA LEU A 251 37.65 -14.57 -8.85
C LEU A 251 36.62 -13.46 -8.62
N GLU A 252 36.16 -12.79 -9.67
CA GLU A 252 35.09 -11.79 -9.60
C GLU A 252 33.78 -12.41 -9.08
N GLN A 253 33.44 -13.63 -9.52
CA GLN A 253 32.28 -14.35 -9.00
C GLN A 253 32.46 -14.76 -7.53
N ARG A 254 33.64 -15.25 -7.16
CA ARG A 254 33.94 -15.69 -5.79
C ARG A 254 33.93 -14.55 -4.78
N TYR A 255 34.43 -13.39 -5.18
CA TYR A 255 34.50 -12.19 -4.35
C TYR A 255 33.37 -11.20 -4.62
N LYS A 256 32.35 -11.58 -5.39
CA LYS A 256 31.16 -10.76 -5.60
C LYS A 256 30.51 -10.50 -4.23
N PRO A 257 30.36 -9.24 -3.79
CA PRO A 257 29.72 -8.95 -2.52
C PRO A 257 28.28 -9.48 -2.54
N LEU A 258 27.87 -10.09 -1.43
CA LEU A 258 26.51 -10.62 -1.31
C LEU A 258 25.53 -9.46 -1.42
N GLU A 259 24.65 -9.51 -2.42
CA GLU A 259 23.53 -8.60 -2.51
C GLU A 259 22.61 -8.89 -1.32
N PRO A 260 22.27 -7.87 -0.49
CA PRO A 260 21.38 -8.08 0.63
C PRO A 260 20.05 -8.63 0.12
N THR A 261 19.54 -9.69 0.77
CA THR A 261 18.20 -10.22 0.50
C THR A 261 17.17 -9.10 0.56
N LEU A 262 16.08 -9.21 -0.21
CA LEU A 262 15.01 -8.21 -0.29
C LEU A 262 14.56 -7.73 1.11
N TRP A 263 14.48 -8.65 2.09
CA TRP A 263 14.20 -8.38 3.51
C TRP A 263 15.19 -7.47 4.26
N MET A 264 16.44 -7.38 3.81
CA MET A 264 17.47 -6.49 4.34
C MET A 264 17.65 -5.20 3.52
N ALA A 265 17.27 -5.24 2.23
CA ALA A 265 17.28 -4.05 1.37
C ALA A 265 16.08 -3.14 1.66
N GLU A 266 14.92 -3.73 1.98
CA GLU A 266 13.70 -3.03 2.34
C GLU A 266 13.70 -2.69 3.84
N PRO A 267 13.68 -1.40 4.24
CA PRO A 267 13.59 -1.04 5.65
C PRO A 267 12.29 -1.58 6.27
N ILE A 268 12.37 -2.14 7.49
CA ILE A 268 11.25 -2.75 8.23
C ILE A 268 9.99 -1.83 8.31
N ASN A 269 10.18 -0.52 8.17
CA ASN A 269 9.13 0.49 8.21
C ASN A 269 8.53 0.88 6.85
N GLU A 270 8.83 0.19 5.74
CA GLU A 270 8.33 0.56 4.41
C GLU A 270 6.82 0.79 4.35
N LEU A 271 6.03 -0.07 5.00
CA LEU A 271 4.58 0.10 5.07
C LEU A 271 4.17 1.42 5.76
N LYS A 272 4.91 1.84 6.80
CA LYS A 272 4.66 3.12 7.48
C LYS A 272 5.08 4.29 6.59
N MET A 273 6.24 4.20 5.96
CA MET A 273 6.76 5.24 5.06
C MET A 273 5.84 5.46 3.86
N ALA A 274 5.38 4.38 3.22
CA ALA A 274 4.43 4.44 2.11
C ALA A 274 3.09 5.06 2.51
N ARG A 275 2.58 4.76 3.72
CA ARG A 275 1.35 5.38 4.26
C ARG A 275 1.53 6.86 4.58
N GLU A 276 2.72 7.28 4.98
CA GLU A 276 3.04 8.69 5.22
C GLU A 276 3.21 9.47 3.91
N GLU A 277 3.86 8.89 2.92
CA GLU A 277 3.95 9.48 1.57
C GLU A 277 2.57 9.64 0.92
N LEU A 278 1.70 8.64 1.04
CA LEU A 278 0.34 8.72 0.53
C LEU A 278 -0.43 9.85 1.21
N ARG A 279 -0.33 9.98 2.54
CA ARG A 279 -0.93 11.10 3.29
C ARG A 279 -0.38 12.46 2.86
N LYS A 280 0.94 12.56 2.60
CA LYS A 280 1.56 13.80 2.09
C LYS A 280 1.03 14.15 0.70
N GLN A 281 0.86 13.17 -0.18
CA GLN A 281 0.30 13.38 -1.52
C GLN A 281 -1.17 13.81 -1.47
N GLU A 282 -1.97 13.20 -0.61
CA GLU A 282 -3.36 13.61 -0.36
C GLU A 282 -3.42 15.04 0.19
N TRP A 283 -2.55 15.38 1.14
CA TRP A 283 -2.48 16.73 1.71
C TRP A 283 -2.07 17.78 0.66
N MET A 284 -1.08 17.49 -0.18
CA MET A 284 -0.70 18.37 -1.31
C MET A 284 -1.83 18.57 -2.33
N ARG A 285 -2.75 17.60 -2.46
CA ARG A 285 -3.89 17.66 -3.38
C ARG A 285 -5.12 18.33 -2.77
N ASN A 286 -5.17 18.50 -1.45
CA ASN A 286 -6.30 19.14 -0.78
C ASN A 286 -6.23 20.65 -0.97
N ILE A 287 -7.19 21.20 -1.73
CA ILE A 287 -7.37 22.65 -1.93
C ILE A 287 -7.95 23.32 -0.68
N ASN A 288 -8.52 22.55 0.24
CA ASN A 288 -9.19 23.05 1.45
C ASN A 288 -8.98 22.08 2.62
N ASP A 289 -8.47 22.59 3.75
CA ASP A 289 -8.24 21.82 4.99
C ASP A 289 -9.53 21.58 5.80
N ASN A 290 -10.65 22.19 5.41
CA ASN A 290 -11.90 22.01 6.14
C ASN A 290 -12.45 20.59 5.95
N MET A 291 -12.63 19.88 7.05
CA MET A 291 -13.26 18.56 7.08
C MET A 291 -14.65 18.62 6.43
N PHE A 292 -14.91 17.73 5.47
CA PHE A 292 -16.20 17.65 4.79
C PHE A 292 -17.26 17.19 5.79
N LEU A 293 -18.04 18.13 6.31
CA LEU A 293 -19.17 17.83 7.18
C LEU A 293 -20.40 17.49 6.31
N PRO A 294 -21.25 16.54 6.73
CA PRO A 294 -22.52 16.27 6.06
C PRO A 294 -23.35 17.55 5.92
N PHE A 295 -24.03 17.72 4.79
CA PHE A 295 -24.82 18.93 4.48
C PHE A 295 -25.84 19.32 5.57
N SER A 296 -26.29 18.36 6.39
CA SER A 296 -27.25 18.58 7.48
C SER A 296 -26.70 19.31 8.71
N SER A 297 -25.38 19.42 8.88
CA SER A 297 -24.75 20.05 10.06
C SER A 297 -23.99 21.35 9.76
N TYR A 298 -23.74 21.66 8.48
CA TYR A 298 -22.88 22.78 8.08
C TYR A 298 -23.40 24.17 8.49
N HIS A 299 -24.71 24.32 8.64
CA HIS A 299 -25.36 25.59 8.97
C HIS A 299 -25.65 25.79 10.46
N LYS A 300 -25.58 24.73 11.29
CA LYS A 300 -26.00 24.81 12.70
C LYS A 300 -24.96 25.48 13.61
N ASN A 301 -23.68 25.45 13.23
CA ASN A 301 -22.58 25.91 14.08
C ASN A 301 -21.80 27.11 13.53
N LYS A 302 -22.15 27.65 12.36
CA LYS A 302 -21.50 28.86 11.83
C LYS A 302 -22.25 30.10 12.32
N LYS A 303 -21.64 30.87 13.22
CA LYS A 303 -22.05 32.27 13.46
C LYS A 303 -21.90 33.02 12.14
N TYR A 304 -22.99 33.61 11.66
CA TYR A 304 -22.97 34.48 10.49
C TYR A 304 -22.05 35.68 10.78
N ILE A 305 -20.98 35.83 9.99
CA ILE A 305 -20.09 36.99 10.03
C ILE A 305 -20.50 37.90 8.88
N PRO A 306 -21.09 39.07 9.14
CA PRO A 306 -21.48 40.02 8.09
C PRO A 306 -20.24 40.55 7.35
N LEU A 307 -20.29 40.68 6.02
CA LEU A 307 -19.23 41.36 5.26
C LEU A 307 -19.07 42.81 5.75
N MET A 308 -17.85 43.34 5.76
CA MET A 308 -17.52 44.72 6.18
C MET A 308 -18.40 45.81 5.52
N HIS A 309 -18.97 45.55 4.35
CA HIS A 309 -19.87 46.48 3.65
C HIS A 309 -21.32 46.48 4.18
N SER A 310 -21.65 45.63 5.15
CA SER A 310 -22.98 45.53 5.78
C SER A 310 -23.04 46.11 7.21
N SER A 311 -21.91 46.54 7.78
CA SER A 311 -21.86 47.22 9.07
C SER A 311 -22.14 48.72 8.92
N SER A 312 -23.39 49.07 8.64
CA SER A 312 -23.84 50.47 8.71
C SER A 312 -24.32 50.82 10.13
N LYS A 313 -24.20 52.09 10.54
CA LYS A 313 -24.67 52.59 11.84
C LYS A 313 -26.18 52.37 12.08
N TYR A 314 -26.94 52.10 11.03
CA TYR A 314 -28.40 51.96 11.06
C TYR A 314 -28.90 50.50 11.06
N GLY A 315 -28.00 49.52 11.18
CA GLY A 315 -28.37 48.09 11.12
C GLY A 315 -28.81 47.66 9.70
N PRO A 316 -29.02 46.35 9.47
CA PRO A 316 -29.56 45.87 8.21
C PRO A 316 -31.04 46.26 8.09
N ASN A 317 -31.42 46.93 6.99
CA ASN A 317 -32.84 47.11 6.66
C ASN A 317 -33.49 45.72 6.56
N SER A 318 -34.65 45.54 7.18
CA SER A 318 -35.45 44.30 7.16
C SER A 318 -36.00 44.02 5.77
N TYR A 319 -35.12 43.61 4.85
CA TYR A 319 -35.52 43.22 3.51
C TYR A 319 -36.30 41.91 3.59
N GLY A 320 -37.62 41.99 3.41
CA GLY A 320 -38.49 40.83 3.22
C GLY A 320 -39.62 40.63 4.24
N SER A 321 -39.68 41.38 5.34
CA SER A 321 -40.63 41.06 6.43
C SER A 321 -41.99 41.74 6.37
N GLN A 322 -42.24 42.70 5.47
CA GLN A 322 -43.47 43.51 5.56
C GLN A 322 -44.38 43.47 4.32
N HIS A 323 -43.87 43.30 3.10
CA HIS A 323 -44.70 43.52 1.90
C HIS A 323 -44.55 42.53 0.75
N PHE A 324 -43.60 41.58 0.79
CA PHE A 324 -43.39 40.71 -0.38
C PHE A 324 -43.88 39.27 -0.22
N ARG A 325 -43.90 38.69 1.01
CA ARG A 325 -44.40 37.34 1.29
C ARG A 325 -44.77 37.14 2.76
N ASP A 326 -45.85 37.75 3.23
CA ASP A 326 -46.42 37.41 4.54
C ASP A 326 -47.24 36.11 4.41
N GLU A 327 -46.57 34.97 4.50
CA GLU A 327 -47.23 33.67 4.66
C GLU A 327 -47.63 33.52 6.12
N ASN A 328 -48.89 33.86 6.42
CA ASN A 328 -49.47 33.74 7.74
C ASN A 328 -49.34 32.27 8.24
N PRO A 329 -48.42 31.94 9.18
CA PRO A 329 -48.09 30.54 9.50
C PRO A 329 -49.27 29.82 10.18
N LYS A 330 -50.21 30.58 10.75
CA LYS A 330 -51.46 30.06 11.34
C LYS A 330 -52.50 29.58 10.32
N LYS A 331 -52.36 29.89 9.01
CA LYS A 331 -53.27 29.39 7.97
C LYS A 331 -53.03 27.93 7.60
N TRP A 332 -51.83 27.41 7.85
CA TRP A 332 -51.40 26.08 7.38
C TRP A 332 -51.35 25.02 8.48
N ILE A 333 -51.49 25.43 9.75
CA ILE A 333 -51.66 24.52 10.87
C ILE A 333 -53.16 24.34 11.07
N CYS A 334 -53.76 23.43 10.31
CA CYS A 334 -55.07 22.90 10.63
C CYS A 334 -54.84 21.71 11.56
N ASP A 335 -55.47 21.68 12.75
CA ASP A 335 -55.37 20.55 13.70
C ASP A 335 -56.11 19.27 13.21
N LYS A 336 -56.35 19.17 11.90
CA LYS A 336 -57.05 18.05 11.26
C LYS A 336 -56.08 17.33 10.34
N ASP A 337 -55.90 16.04 10.57
CA ASP A 337 -55.16 15.17 9.66
C ASP A 337 -55.82 15.15 8.26
N PHE A 338 -55.00 15.03 7.23
CA PHE A 338 -55.46 15.00 5.83
C PHE A 338 -56.46 13.85 5.61
N GLN A 339 -57.67 14.16 5.15
CA GLN A 339 -58.65 13.16 4.73
C GLN A 339 -58.25 12.56 3.37
N THR A 340 -57.99 11.26 3.34
CA THR A 340 -57.75 10.51 2.09
C THR A 340 -59.07 10.30 1.36
N VAL A 341 -59.21 10.94 0.18
CA VAL A 341 -60.42 10.89 -0.67
C VAL A 341 -60.54 9.57 -1.45
N LEU A 342 -59.46 8.78 -1.53
CA LEU A 342 -59.43 7.48 -2.21
C LEU A 342 -58.94 6.39 -1.25
N PRO A 343 -59.46 5.16 -1.32
CA PRO A 343 -58.96 4.05 -0.52
C PRO A 343 -57.48 3.81 -0.87
N SER A 344 -56.62 3.76 0.15
CA SER A 344 -55.21 3.48 -0.04
C SER A 344 -55.03 2.07 -0.61
N PHE A 345 -54.25 1.92 -1.68
CA PHE A 345 -53.82 0.60 -2.16
C PHE A 345 -53.15 -0.19 -1.02
N ASP A 346 -53.48 -1.46 -0.86
CA ASP A 346 -53.01 -2.33 0.25
C ASP A 346 -51.48 -2.38 0.39
N LEU A 347 -50.76 -2.16 -0.71
CA LEU A 347 -49.30 -2.11 -0.72
C LEU A 347 -48.74 -0.94 0.13
N PHE A 348 -49.44 0.19 0.13
CA PHE A 348 -49.00 1.43 0.80
C PHE A 348 -49.64 1.61 2.18
N SER A 349 -50.68 0.85 2.52
CA SER A 349 -51.32 0.90 3.84
C SER A 349 -50.35 0.51 4.97
N LYS A 350 -49.32 -0.28 4.66
CA LYS A 350 -48.26 -0.74 5.57
C LYS A 350 -47.05 0.20 5.63
N TYR A 351 -46.93 1.13 4.68
CA TYR A 351 -45.76 2.01 4.58
C TYR A 351 -45.77 3.03 5.73
N GLY A 352 -44.77 2.96 6.61
CA GLY A 352 -44.66 3.83 7.79
C GLY A 352 -45.41 3.37 9.05
N LYS A 353 -46.27 2.34 8.97
CA LYS A 353 -46.91 1.73 10.16
C LYS A 353 -46.06 0.64 10.81
N LEU A 354 -45.23 -0.05 10.03
CA LEU A 354 -44.35 -1.14 10.51
C LEU A 354 -43.01 -0.67 11.09
N TYR A 355 -42.69 0.62 10.94
CA TYR A 355 -41.47 1.19 11.51
C TYR A 355 -41.85 2.09 12.68
N SER A 356 -41.80 1.53 13.90
CA SER A 356 -41.81 2.36 15.08
C SER A 356 -40.56 3.26 15.06
N LYS A 357 -40.70 4.50 15.54
CA LYS A 357 -39.64 5.54 15.56
C LYS A 357 -38.37 5.13 16.34
N ALA A 358 -38.30 3.92 16.89
CA ALA A 358 -37.21 3.42 17.71
C ALA A 358 -36.97 1.90 17.59
N GLY A 359 -37.04 1.32 16.39
CA GLY A 359 -36.30 0.08 16.07
C GLY A 359 -36.59 -1.16 16.94
N GLN A 360 -37.83 -1.36 17.39
CA GLN A 360 -38.30 -2.66 17.86
C GLN A 360 -39.28 -3.23 16.84
N ILE A 361 -38.92 -4.39 16.30
CA ILE A 361 -39.74 -5.21 15.40
C ILE A 361 -40.75 -5.95 16.29
N ILE A 362 -42.04 -5.82 16.00
CA ILE A 362 -43.07 -6.78 16.43
C ILE A 362 -43.20 -7.81 15.32
#